data_AF-A0A7C3I6N1-F1
#
_entry.id   AF-A0A7C3I6N1-F1
#
_cell.length_a   1.000
_cell.length_b   1.000
_cell.length_c   1.000
_cell.angle_alpha   90.00
_cell.angle_beta   90.00
_cell.angle_gamma   90.00
#
_symmetry.space_group_name_H-M   'P 1'
#
loop_
_entity.id
_entity.type
_entity.pdbx_description
1 polymer ?
#
loop_
_entity_poly.entity_id
_entity_poly.type
_entity_poly.pdbx_seq_one_letter_code
_entity_poly.pdbx_strand_id
1 'polypeptide(L)' 'MAVFTKAEAKRLAAIDEFYMPMLDALKAKKVLDDTTHRRYLLTGYYRLVEYLEQKKLITEKQAAEAMEKGFTSLVMSLAE' A
#
# COMPACT_ATOMS: atom_id res chain seq x y z
N MET A 1 11.32 5.76 -0.51
CA MET A 1 11.00 6.80 -1.51
C MET A 1 9.49 6.94 -1.45
N ALA A 2 9.01 8.07 -0.98
CA ALA A 2 7.60 8.24 -0.68
C ALA A 2 6.74 8.12 -1.96
N VAL A 3 5.81 7.18 -1.94
CA VAL A 3 4.79 6.95 -2.99
C VAL A 3 3.60 7.90 -2.79
N PHE A 4 3.27 8.20 -1.53
CA PHE A 4 2.20 9.11 -1.14
C PHE A 4 2.73 10.36 -0.43
N THR A 5 1.96 11.43 -0.49
CA THR A 5 2.12 12.56 0.43
C THR A 5 1.46 12.22 1.77
N LYS A 6 1.95 12.82 2.86
CA LYS A 6 1.35 12.65 4.21
C LYS A 6 -0.14 13.00 4.25
N ALA A 7 -0.59 13.93 3.39
CA ALA A 7 -1.99 14.31 3.29
C ALA A 7 -2.85 13.24 2.58
N GLU A 8 -2.33 12.65 1.50
CA GLU A 8 -2.99 11.53 0.81
C GLU A 8 -3.07 10.30 1.72
N ALA A 9 -1.99 10.00 2.45
CA ALA A 9 -1.94 8.89 3.39
C ALA A 9 -2.99 9.00 4.50
N LYS A 10 -3.14 10.19 5.10
CA LYS A 10 -4.19 10.44 6.11
C LYS A 10 -5.60 10.33 5.54
N ARG A 11 -5.83 10.75 4.29
CA ARG A 11 -7.14 10.63 3.65
C ARG A 11 -7.50 9.17 3.41
N LEU A 12 -6.54 8.37 2.91
CA LEU A 12 -6.73 6.94 2.69
C LEU A 12 -6.98 6.20 4.02
N ALA A 13 -6.19 6.49 5.05
CA ALA A 13 -6.34 5.87 6.38
C ALA A 13 -7.66 6.19 7.10
N ALA A 14 -8.41 7.21 6.65
CA ALA A 14 -9.66 7.64 7.27
C ALA A 14 -10.92 7.03 6.64
N ILE A 15 -10.77 6.22 5.57
CA ILE A 15 -11.89 5.59 4.87
C ILE A 15 -12.05 4.17 5.42
N ASP A 16 -13.26 3.74 5.77
CA ASP A 16 -13.49 2.39 6.35
C ASP A 16 -13.10 1.24 5.40
N GLU A 17 -13.30 1.41 4.08
CA GLU A 17 -12.95 0.43 3.03
C GLU A 17 -11.80 0.90 2.13
N PHE A 18 -10.73 1.42 2.73
CA PHE A 18 -9.64 2.07 1.99
C PHE A 18 -8.70 1.16 1.20
N TYR A 19 -8.89 -0.16 1.23
CA TYR A 19 -8.05 -1.08 0.47
C TYR A 19 -8.13 -0.84 -1.05
N MET A 20 -9.35 -0.68 -1.56
CA MET A 20 -9.62 -0.36 -2.97
C MET A 20 -9.01 1.01 -3.35
N PRO A 21 -9.33 2.11 -2.64
CA PRO A 21 -8.69 3.41 -2.85
C PRO A 21 -7.15 3.38 -2.80
N MET A 22 -6.57 2.58 -1.91
CA MET A 22 -5.11 2.43 -1.81
C MET A 22 -4.53 1.73 -3.05
N LEU A 23 -5.15 0.64 -3.51
CA LEU A 23 -4.74 -0.06 -4.73
C LEU A 23 -4.85 0.86 -5.96
N ASP A 24 -5.95 1.58 -6.10
CA ASP A 24 -6.15 2.55 -7.18
C ASP A 24 -5.09 3.67 -7.13
N ALA A 25 -4.75 4.15 -5.94
CA ALA A 25 -3.71 5.16 -5.76
C ALA A 25 -2.32 4.62 -6.13
N LEU A 26 -2.00 3.38 -5.76
CA LEU A 26 -0.75 2.71 -6.17
C LEU A 26 -0.67 2.55 -7.69
N LYS A 27 -1.78 2.21 -8.34
CA LYS A 27 -1.87 2.14 -9.80
C LYS A 27 -1.69 3.52 -10.45
N ALA A 28 -2.36 4.55 -9.94
CA ALA A 28 -2.24 5.93 -10.43
C ALA A 28 -0.79 6.45 -10.34
N LYS A 29 -0.06 6.06 -9.30
CA LYS A 29 1.38 6.37 -9.11
C LYS A 29 2.31 5.43 -9.91
N LYS A 30 1.76 4.53 -10.75
CA LYS A 30 2.50 3.54 -11.56
C LYS A 30 3.32 2.54 -10.75
N VAL A 31 3.00 2.34 -9.48
CA VAL A 31 3.57 1.27 -8.65
C VAL A 31 2.99 -0.09 -9.03
N LEU A 32 1.70 -0.09 -9.38
CA LEU A 32 0.97 -1.23 -9.92
C LEU A 32 0.58 -0.95 -11.37
N ASP A 33 0.64 -1.99 -12.19
CA ASP A 33 0.03 -2.03 -13.52
C ASP A 33 -1.39 -2.65 -13.45
N ASP A 34 -2.12 -2.67 -14.56
CA ASP A 34 -3.50 -3.21 -14.59
C ASP A 34 -3.60 -4.70 -14.23
N THR A 35 -2.50 -5.44 -14.39
CA THR A 35 -2.45 -6.88 -14.14
C THR A 35 -2.21 -7.14 -12.66
N THR A 36 -1.23 -6.45 -12.07
CA THR A 36 -0.88 -6.51 -10.65
C THR A 36 -1.96 -5.86 -9.78
N HIS A 37 -2.59 -4.78 -10.24
CA HIS A 37 -3.75 -4.19 -9.58
C HIS A 37 -4.88 -5.22 -9.40
N ARG A 38 -5.29 -5.89 -10.48
CA ARG A 38 -6.31 -6.94 -10.45
C ARG A 38 -5.86 -8.16 -9.63
N ARG A 39 -4.58 -8.52 -9.69
CA ARG A 39 -4.03 -9.61 -8.88
C ARG A 39 -4.17 -9.31 -7.39
N TYR A 40 -3.72 -8.14 -6.93
CA TYR A 40 -3.77 -7.80 -5.51
C TYR A 40 -5.18 -7.53 -5.00
N LEU A 41 -6.10 -7.13 -5.88
CA LEU A 41 -7.53 -7.12 -5.59
C LEU A 41 -8.04 -8.49 -5.12
N LEU A 42 -7.54 -9.57 -5.74
CA LEU A 42 -8.01 -10.95 -5.52
C LEU A 42 -7.16 -11.71 -4.50
N THR A 43 -5.84 -11.48 -4.45
CA THR A 43 -4.93 -12.19 -3.55
C THR A 43 -4.88 -11.59 -2.14
N GLY A 44 -5.40 -10.37 -1.97
CA GLY A 44 -5.50 -9.70 -0.70
C GLY A 44 -4.21 -9.01 -0.23
N TYR A 45 -4.34 -8.33 0.90
CA TYR A 45 -3.38 -7.38 1.47
C TYR A 45 -1.97 -7.94 1.71
N TYR A 46 -1.87 -9.13 2.29
CA TYR A 46 -0.59 -9.72 2.67
C TYR A 46 0.36 -9.85 1.47
N ARG A 47 -0.18 -10.27 0.32
CA ARG A 47 0.59 -10.38 -0.93
C ARG A 47 1.01 -9.02 -1.50
N LEU A 48 0.22 -7.98 -1.25
CA LEU A 48 0.59 -6.61 -1.64
C LEU A 48 1.77 -6.11 -0.81
N VAL A 49 1.76 -6.33 0.51
CA VAL A 49 2.86 -5.93 1.40
C VAL A 49 4.17 -6.60 0.98
N GLU A 50 4.16 -7.92 0.77
CA GLU A 50 5.32 -8.68 0.26
C GLU A 50 5.86 -8.10 -1.06
N TYR A 51 4.97 -7.73 -1.98
CA TYR A 51 5.37 -7.14 -3.26
C TYR A 51 6.02 -5.77 -3.10
N LEU A 52 5.46 -4.91 -2.23
CA LEU A 52 6.00 -3.58 -1.99
C LEU A 52 7.38 -3.64 -1.32
N GLU A 53 7.60 -4.63 -0.45
CA GLU A 53 8.91 -4.94 0.13
C GLU A 53 9.90 -5.42 -0.93
N GLN A 54 9.51 -6.39 -1.78
CA GLN A 54 10.35 -6.88 -2.87
C GLN A 54 10.75 -5.78 -3.86
N LYS A 55 9.86 -4.80 -4.07
CA LYS A 55 10.11 -3.60 -4.88
C LYS A 55 10.93 -2.54 -4.16
N LYS A 56 11.33 -2.78 -2.90
CA LYS A 56 12.07 -1.85 -2.03
C LYS A 56 11.36 -0.51 -1.85
N LEU A 57 10.03 -0.50 -1.92
CA LEU A 57 9.21 0.68 -1.68
C LEU A 57 8.97 0.88 -0.18
N ILE A 58 8.96 -0.21 0.57
CA ILE A 58 8.96 -0.26 2.03
C ILE A 58 10.09 -1.16 2.51
N THR A 59 10.53 -0.96 3.76
CA THR A 59 11.53 -1.82 4.42
C THR A 59 10.88 -3.05 5.05
N GLU A 60 11.67 -4.08 5.36
CA GLU A 60 11.22 -5.28 6.08
C GLU A 60 10.53 -4.93 7.41
N LYS A 61 11.04 -3.93 8.13
CA LYS A 61 10.41 -3.43 9.35
C LYS A 61 9.03 -2.82 9.09
N GLN A 62 8.91 -2.00 8.05
CA GLN A 62 7.63 -1.39 7.65
C GLN A 62 6.66 -2.43 7.11
N ALA A 63 7.15 -3.48 6.44
CA ALA A 63 6.36 -4.62 6.00
C ALA A 63 5.81 -5.39 7.20
N ALA A 64 6.66 -5.72 8.19
CA ALA A 64 6.23 -6.38 9.42
C ALA A 64 5.18 -5.55 10.19
N GLU A 65 5.41 -4.23 10.34
CA GLU A 65 4.43 -3.33 10.97
C GLU A 65 3.12 -3.26 10.18
N ALA A 66 3.18 -3.25 8.85
CA ALA A 66 2.01 -3.28 7.98
C ALA A 66 1.22 -4.60 8.13
N MET A 67 1.88 -5.74 8.31
CA MET A 67 1.22 -7.03 8.54
C MET A 67 0.54 -7.09 9.92
N GLU A 68 1.12 -6.45 10.94
CA GLU A 68 0.62 -6.47 12.32
C GLU A 68 -0.47 -5.42 12.57
N LYS A 69 -0.26 -4.19 12.11
CA LYS A 69 -1.16 -3.04 12.34
C LYS A 69 -2.17 -2.83 11.21
N GLY A 70 -2.04 -3.60 10.13
CA GLY A 70 -2.91 -3.52 8.96
C GLY A 70 -2.64 -2.31 8.07
N PHE A 71 -3.58 -2.07 7.16
CA PHE A 71 -3.44 -1.18 6.01
C PHE A 71 -3.00 0.27 6.35
N THR A 72 -3.41 0.81 7.51
CA THR A 72 -3.08 2.18 7.92
C THR A 72 -1.57 2.35 8.09
N SER A 73 -0.90 1.34 8.64
CA SER A 73 0.57 1.36 8.80
C SER A 73 1.29 1.30 7.45
N LEU A 74 0.76 0.53 6.49
CA LEU A 74 1.32 0.47 5.14
C LEU A 74 1.23 1.81 4.42
N VAL A 75 0.07 2.45 4.45
CA VAL A 75 -0.17 3.74 3.79
C VAL A 75 0.75 4.84 4.35
N MET A 76 1.00 4.81 5.66
CA MET A 76 1.93 5.75 6.30
C MET A 76 3.39 5.45 5.95
N SER A 77 3.77 4.17 5.90
CA SER A 77 5.11 3.73 5.46
C SER A 77 5.40 4.14 4.01
N LEU A 78 4.38 4.12 3.15
CA LEU A 78 4.47 4.57 1.76
C LEU A 78 4.52 6.10 1.63
N ALA A 79 4.30 6.86 2.71
CA ALA A 79 4.40 8.31 2.74
C ALA A 79 5.71 8.84 3.37
N GLU A 80 6.58 7.94 3.84
CA GLU A 80 7.93 8.23 4.33
C GLU A 80 8.99 8.11 3.21
#